data_AF-A0A519KXT6-F1
#
_entry.id   AF-A0A519KXT6-F1
#
_cell.length_a   1.000
_cell.length_b   1.000
_cell.length_c   1.000
_cell.angle_alpha   90.00
_cell.angle_beta   90.00
_cell.angle_gamma   90.00
#
_symmetry.space_group_name_H-M   'P 1'
#
loop_
_entity.id
_entity.type
_entity.pdbx_description
1 polymer ?
#
loop_
_entity_poly.entity_id
_entity_poly.type
_entity_poly.pdbx_seq_one_letter_code
_entity_poly.pdbx_strand_id
1 'polypeptide(L)'
;MATHYLEFEKPIADLEAKIEELSLLASTAGSFDSEIDGLKKKAEQLRKKIYGGLDPWMKTQVARHPQRPHFIDFVEGLFTEFVELKGDRQFGDDQAILGGLARLRGRPVVVMGHEKGHDTQTRITHNFGMARPEGYRKAVRLM
;
A
#
# COMPACT_ATOMS: atom_id res chain seq x y z
N MET A 1 2.08 13.17 4.40
CA MET A 1 1.11 12.53 3.49
C MET A 1 -0.25 12.59 4.17
N ALA A 2 -1.31 13.00 3.48
CA ALA A 2 -2.64 13.10 4.10
C ALA A 2 -3.11 11.71 4.55
N THR A 3 -3.33 11.51 5.85
CA THR A 3 -3.85 10.26 6.40
C THR A 3 -5.28 10.08 5.92
N HIS A 4 -5.52 9.04 5.12
CA HIS A 4 -6.85 8.76 4.59
C HIS A 4 -7.49 7.71 5.48
N TYR A 5 -8.58 8.06 6.16
CA TYR A 5 -9.33 7.10 6.98
C TYR A 5 -10.57 6.61 6.24
N LEU A 6 -10.87 5.32 6.38
CA LEU A 6 -12.13 4.75 5.95
C LEU A 6 -13.25 5.10 6.94
N GLU A 7 -14.50 5.01 6.50
CA GLU A 7 -15.64 5.44 7.32
C GLU A 7 -15.74 4.66 8.64
N PHE A 8 -15.47 3.36 8.62
CA PHE A 8 -15.48 2.52 9.81
C PHE A 8 -14.26 2.74 10.73
N GLU A 9 -13.26 3.50 10.26
CA GLU A 9 -12.06 3.84 11.04
C GLU A 9 -12.19 5.18 11.76
N LYS A 10 -13.29 5.92 11.58
CA LYS A 10 -13.55 7.18 12.30
C LYS A 10 -13.27 7.10 13.81
N PRO A 11 -13.69 6.04 14.53
CA PRO A 11 -13.39 5.93 15.96
C PRO A 11 -11.89 5.83 16.29
N ILE A 12 -11.09 5.31 15.37
CA ILE A 12 -9.62 5.26 15.50
C ILE A 12 -9.04 6.64 15.18
N ALA A 13 -9.50 7.27 14.10
CA ALA A 13 -9.07 8.61 13.70
C ALA A 13 -9.30 9.65 14.81
N ASP A 14 -10.44 9.59 15.50
CA ASP A 14 -10.76 10.48 16.63
C ASP A 14 -9.78 10.27 17.81
N LEU A 15 -9.40 9.02 18.08
CA LEU A 15 -8.41 8.71 19.13
C LEU A 15 -7.01 9.16 18.73
N GLU A 16 -6.61 8.95 17.47
CA GLU A 16 -5.30 9.36 16.96
C GLU A 16 -5.17 10.89 16.92
N ALA A 17 -6.23 11.61 16.52
CA ALA A 17 -6.27 13.07 16.58
C ALA A 17 -6.13 13.58 18.03
N LYS A 18 -6.80 12.93 18.98
CA LYS A 18 -6.68 13.28 20.41
C LYS A 18 -5.28 12.98 20.97
N ILE A 19 -4.65 11.89 20.54
CA ILE A 19 -3.27 11.56 20.89
C ILE A 19 -2.31 12.62 20.33
N GLU A 20 -2.51 13.05 19.09
CA GLU A 20 -1.70 14.09 18.46
C GLU A 20 -1.83 15.43 19.19
N GLU A 21 -3.06 15.85 19.52
CA GLU A 21 -3.32 17.07 20.29
C GLU A 21 -2.65 17.04 21.67
N LEU A 22 -2.81 15.95 22.42
CA LEU A 22 -2.17 15.79 23.73
C LEU A 22 -0.65 15.71 23.63
N SER A 23 -0.11 15.11 22.57
CA SER A 23 1.33 15.07 22.32
C SER A 23 1.90 16.46 22.03
N LEU A 24 1.14 17.33 21.36
CA LEU A 24 1.53 18.72 21.13
C LEU A 24 1.46 19.53 22.43
N LEU A 25 0.41 19.34 23.24
CA LEU A 25 0.27 20.02 24.54
C LEU A 25 1.31 19.55 25.56
N ALA A 26 1.72 18.29 25.52
CA ALA A 26 2.78 17.76 26.38
C ALA A 26 4.12 18.48 26.18
N SER A 27 4.37 18.98 24.96
CA SER A 27 5.57 19.78 24.68
C SER A 27 5.56 21.17 25.31
N THR A 28 4.41 21.68 25.75
CA THR A 28 4.22 23.07 26.22
C THR A 28 3.71 23.21 27.65
N ALA A 29 2.91 22.27 28.18
CA ALA A 29 2.15 22.44 29.42
C ALA A 29 2.39 21.38 30.52
N GLY A 30 3.21 20.35 30.29
CA GLY A 30 3.53 19.31 31.29
C GLY A 30 3.55 17.89 30.70
N SER A 31 3.86 16.87 31.52
CA SER A 31 3.88 15.47 31.06
C SER A 31 2.47 14.86 31.09
N PHE A 32 1.94 14.54 29.90
CA PHE A 32 0.70 13.77 29.69
C PHE A 32 0.98 12.33 29.25
N ASP A 33 2.19 11.81 29.55
CA ASP A 33 2.67 10.55 28.97
C ASP A 33 1.80 9.34 29.32
N SER A 34 1.28 9.30 30.56
CA SER A 34 0.41 8.21 31.03
C SER A 34 -0.96 8.19 30.33
N GLU A 35 -1.52 9.37 30.05
CA GLU A 35 -2.80 9.52 29.34
C GLU A 35 -2.64 9.19 27.85
N ILE A 36 -1.55 9.66 27.24
CA ILE A 36 -1.16 9.31 25.87
C ILE A 36 -1.01 7.80 25.72
N ASP A 37 -0.31 7.14 26.64
CA ASP A 37 -0.15 5.68 26.62
C ASP A 37 -1.48 4.94 26.79
N GLY A 38 -2.36 5.44 27.66
CA GLY A 38 -3.71 4.91 27.82
C GLY A 38 -4.53 4.99 26.53
N LEU A 39 -4.48 6.14 25.85
CA LEU A 39 -5.17 6.35 24.57
C LEU A 39 -4.58 5.51 23.45
N LYS A 40 -3.25 5.39 23.37
CA LYS A 40 -2.57 4.52 22.39
C LYS A 40 -2.99 3.06 22.55
N LYS A 41 -3.02 2.54 23.79
CA LYS A 41 -3.50 1.17 24.06
C LYS A 41 -4.95 0.99 23.64
N LYS A 42 -5.82 1.97 23.94
CA LYS A 42 -7.23 1.94 23.54
C LYS A 42 -7.40 1.97 22.02
N ALA A 43 -6.63 2.80 21.32
CA ALA A 43 -6.61 2.87 19.86
C ALA A 43 -6.16 1.53 19.26
N GLU A 44 -5.11 0.92 19.80
CA GLU A 44 -4.63 -0.39 19.34
C GLU A 44 -5.66 -1.51 19.55
N GLN A 45 -6.30 -1.55 20.72
CA GLN A 45 -7.37 -2.51 21.03
C GLN A 45 -8.56 -2.35 20.07
N LEU A 46 -8.97 -1.10 19.84
CA LEU A 46 -10.07 -0.80 18.92
C LEU A 46 -9.72 -1.17 17.49
N ARG A 47 -8.48 -0.88 17.05
CA ARG A 47 -7.97 -1.28 15.74
C ARG A 47 -8.01 -2.79 15.57
N LYS A 48 -7.51 -3.57 16.55
CA LYS A 48 -7.59 -5.04 16.53
C LYS A 48 -9.02 -5.54 16.44
N LYS A 49 -9.95 -4.92 17.20
CA LYS A 49 -11.36 -5.29 17.19
C LYS A 49 -12.03 -5.04 15.83
N ILE A 50 -11.81 -3.86 15.25
CA ILE A 50 -12.40 -3.46 13.96
C ILE A 50 -11.85 -4.33 12.83
N TYR A 51 -10.52 -4.42 12.71
CA TYR A 51 -9.88 -5.21 11.66
C TYR A 51 -10.08 -6.72 11.82
N GLY A 52 -10.30 -7.21 13.05
CA GLY A 52 -10.64 -8.60 13.31
C GLY A 52 -12.06 -8.98 12.89
N GLY A 53 -12.97 -8.00 12.75
CA GLY A 53 -14.39 -8.21 12.48
C GLY A 53 -14.89 -7.57 11.18
N LEU A 54 -14.04 -7.44 10.15
CA LEU A 54 -14.41 -6.76 8.90
C LEU A 54 -15.49 -7.51 8.13
N ASP A 55 -16.55 -6.79 7.77
CA ASP A 55 -17.58 -7.21 6.82
C ASP A 55 -17.04 -7.28 5.37
N PRO A 56 -17.62 -8.06 4.43
CA PRO A 56 -17.16 -8.12 3.05
C PRO A 56 -17.05 -6.76 2.35
N TRP A 57 -17.96 -5.82 2.63
CA TRP A 57 -17.85 -4.48 2.06
C TRP A 57 -16.64 -3.72 2.61
N MET A 58 -16.42 -3.78 3.93
CA MET A 58 -15.26 -3.15 4.59
C MET A 58 -13.94 -3.72 4.05
N LYS A 59 -13.85 -5.04 3.84
CA LYS A 59 -12.68 -5.67 3.19
C LYS A 59 -12.43 -5.12 1.79
N THR A 60 -13.50 -4.87 1.03
CA THR A 60 -13.40 -4.28 -0.31
C THR A 60 -12.87 -2.86 -0.26
N GLN A 61 -13.31 -2.06 0.72
CA GLN A 61 -12.79 -0.70 0.94
C GLN A 61 -11.30 -0.72 1.29
N VAL A 62 -10.85 -1.61 2.17
CA VAL A 62 -9.41 -1.80 2.48
C VAL A 62 -8.62 -2.21 1.24
N ALA A 63 -9.15 -3.15 0.44
CA ALA A 63 -8.52 -3.58 -0.80
C ALA A 63 -8.40 -2.45 -1.84
N ARG A 64 -9.26 -1.43 -1.76
CA ARG A 64 -9.26 -0.25 -2.64
C ARG A 64 -8.69 1.00 -1.97
N HIS A 65 -8.05 0.85 -0.82
CA HIS A 65 -7.51 1.98 -0.08
C HIS A 65 -6.55 2.82 -0.95
N PRO A 66 -6.65 4.16 -0.96
CA PRO A 66 -5.81 5.01 -1.80
C PRO A 66 -4.31 4.85 -1.55
N GLN A 67 -3.94 4.52 -0.30
CA GLN A 67 -2.56 4.29 0.13
C GLN A 67 -2.20 2.81 0.23
N ARG A 68 -3.00 1.92 -0.37
CA ARG A 68 -2.65 0.50 -0.42
C ARG A 68 -1.32 0.34 -1.19
N PRO A 69 -0.30 -0.34 -0.63
CA PRO A 69 0.94 -0.57 -1.36
C PRO A 69 0.72 -1.24 -2.71
N HIS A 70 1.48 -0.82 -3.71
CA HIS A 70 1.45 -1.32 -5.08
C HIS A 70 2.63 -2.24 -5.37
N PHE A 71 2.74 -2.73 -6.60
CA PHE A 71 3.73 -3.72 -6.98
C PHE A 71 5.16 -3.19 -6.76
N ILE A 72 5.42 -1.94 -7.16
CA ILE A 72 6.73 -1.31 -6.98
C ILE A 72 7.12 -1.25 -5.49
N ASP A 73 6.21 -0.90 -4.58
CA ASP A 73 6.51 -0.86 -3.14
C ASP A 73 6.97 -2.22 -2.61
N PHE A 74 6.35 -3.31 -3.07
CA PHE A 74 6.76 -4.66 -2.69
C PHE A 74 8.08 -5.06 -3.32
N VAL A 75 8.33 -4.65 -4.57
CA VAL A 75 9.62 -4.88 -5.24
C VAL A 75 10.75 -4.20 -4.46
N GLU A 76 10.58 -2.92 -4.11
CA GLU A 76 11.56 -2.13 -3.36
C GLU A 76 11.75 -2.64 -1.92
N GLY A 77 10.68 -3.10 -1.27
CA GLY A 77 10.73 -3.57 0.11
C GLY A 77 11.20 -5.02 0.31
N LEU A 78 11.06 -5.89 -0.69
CA LEU A 78 11.29 -7.34 -0.54
C LEU A 78 12.40 -7.91 -1.41
N PHE A 79 12.76 -7.25 -2.52
CA PHE A 79 13.69 -7.79 -3.51
C PHE A 79 14.93 -6.91 -3.66
N THR A 80 16.03 -7.52 -4.11
CA THR A 80 17.26 -6.81 -4.47
C THR A 80 17.63 -7.07 -5.92
N GLU A 81 18.49 -6.22 -6.50
CA GLU A 81 18.96 -6.35 -7.89
C GLU A 81 17.80 -6.46 -8.90
N PHE A 82 16.71 -5.71 -8.68
CA PHE A 82 15.58 -5.71 -9.60
C PHE A 82 15.97 -5.06 -10.93
N VAL A 83 15.82 -5.80 -12.02
CA VAL A 83 16.02 -5.34 -13.40
C VAL A 83 14.73 -5.58 -14.17
N GLU A 84 14.03 -4.50 -14.48
CA GLU A 84 12.79 -4.53 -15.23
C GLU A 84 13.02 -4.98 -16.68
N LEU A 85 12.15 -5.87 -17.18
CA LEU A 85 12.19 -6.40 -18.54
C LEU A 85 10.94 -5.99 -19.33
N LYS A 86 11.12 -5.07 -20.26
CA LYS A 86 10.04 -4.42 -21.01
C LYS A 86 9.66 -5.12 -22.31
N GLY A 87 8.40 -4.93 -22.71
CA GLY A 87 7.86 -5.30 -24.02
C GLY A 87 7.41 -6.76 -24.15
N ASP A 88 6.51 -7.01 -25.10
CA ASP A 88 6.03 -8.34 -25.50
C ASP A 88 6.76 -8.92 -26.72
N ARG A 89 7.65 -8.14 -27.35
CA ARG A 89 8.36 -8.45 -28.63
C ARG A 89 7.45 -8.55 -29.86
N GLN A 90 6.22 -8.06 -29.79
CA GLN A 90 5.26 -8.16 -30.89
C GLN A 90 4.48 -6.87 -31.15
N PHE A 91 3.98 -6.21 -30.10
CA PHE A 91 3.15 -5.02 -30.23
C PHE A 91 3.66 -3.84 -29.40
N GLY A 92 3.99 -4.06 -28.13
CA GLY A 92 4.34 -2.96 -27.24
C GLY A 92 4.67 -3.39 -25.82
N ASP A 93 4.90 -2.39 -24.97
CA ASP A 93 5.19 -2.58 -23.55
C ASP A 93 4.04 -2.02 -22.70
N ASP A 94 3.21 -2.93 -22.18
CA ASP A 94 2.11 -2.56 -21.29
C ASP A 94 2.63 -2.17 -19.91
N GLN A 95 2.46 -0.90 -19.53
CA GLN A 95 2.89 -0.40 -18.23
C GLN A 95 2.02 -0.92 -17.08
N ALA A 96 0.82 -1.46 -17.35
CA ALA A 96 -0.04 -2.02 -16.29
C ALA A 96 0.52 -3.31 -15.67
N ILE A 97 1.39 -4.03 -16.39
CA ILE A 97 2.10 -5.20 -15.90
C ILE A 97 3.58 -4.84 -15.82
N LEU A 98 4.17 -4.87 -14.63
CA LEU A 98 5.62 -4.77 -14.49
C LEU A 98 6.19 -6.15 -14.22
N GLY A 99 7.43 -6.38 -14.64
CA GLY A 99 8.11 -7.62 -14.35
C GLY A 99 9.57 -7.62 -14.76
N GLY A 100 10.36 -8.47 -14.13
CA GLY A 100 11.80 -8.46 -14.27
C GLY A 100 12.52 -9.53 -13.47
N LEU A 101 13.84 -9.53 -13.60
CA LEU A 101 14.72 -10.36 -12.79
C LEU A 101 14.96 -9.68 -11.45
N ALA A 102 15.00 -10.45 -10.37
CA ALA A 102 15.33 -9.94 -9.05
C ALA A 102 16.00 -11.03 -8.20
N ARG A 103 16.44 -10.66 -7.01
CA ARG A 103 16.84 -11.59 -5.95
C ARG A 103 15.91 -11.49 -4.76
N LEU A 104 15.40 -12.64 -4.33
CA LEU A 104 14.69 -12.79 -3.06
C LEU A 104 15.58 -13.57 -2.09
N ARG A 105 16.10 -12.90 -1.06
CA ARG A 105 17.04 -13.50 -0.09
C ARG A 105 18.23 -14.19 -0.78
N GLY A 106 18.81 -13.51 -1.77
CA GLY A 106 19.93 -14.01 -2.58
C GLY A 106 19.56 -14.97 -3.71
N ARG A 107 18.36 -15.55 -3.72
CA ARG A 107 17.91 -16.48 -4.76
C ARG A 107 17.40 -15.70 -5.99
N PRO A 108 17.90 -15.98 -7.20
CA PRO A 108 17.40 -15.34 -8.41
C PRO A 108 15.96 -15.80 -8.70
N VAL A 109 15.09 -14.84 -9.01
CA VAL A 109 13.67 -15.05 -9.28
C VAL A 109 13.20 -14.13 -10.41
N VAL A 110 12.13 -14.53 -11.09
CA VAL A 110 11.32 -13.61 -11.90
C VAL A 110 10.20 -13.10 -11.01
N VAL A 111 10.04 -11.78 -10.95
CA VAL A 111 8.94 -11.13 -10.23
C VAL A 111 8.12 -10.32 -11.22
N MET A 112 6.80 -10.38 -11.10
CA MET A 112 5.87 -9.71 -11.99
C MET A 112 4.53 -9.47 -11.30
N GLY A 113 3.84 -8.41 -11.70
CA GLY A 113 2.56 -8.04 -11.09
C GLY A 113 1.93 -6.82 -11.73
N HIS A 114 0.73 -6.50 -11.27
CA HIS A 114 0.00 -5.32 -11.71
C HIS A 114 0.51 -4.08 -10.96
N GLU A 115 0.91 -3.05 -11.72
CA GLU A 115 1.22 -1.73 -11.17
C GLU A 115 0.07 -0.78 -11.45
N LYS A 116 -0.38 -0.05 -10.44
CA LYS A 116 -1.55 0.84 -10.54
C LYS A 116 -1.16 2.31 -10.58
N GLY A 117 -0.02 2.70 -10.01
CA GLY A 117 0.38 4.08 -9.84
C GLY A 117 -0.17 4.72 -8.56
N HIS A 118 0.66 5.54 -7.92
CA HIS A 118 0.39 6.19 -6.64
C HIS A 118 -0.36 7.52 -6.78
N ASP A 119 -0.10 8.25 -7.86
CA ASP A 119 -0.71 9.54 -8.16
C ASP A 119 -1.54 9.49 -9.44
N THR A 120 -2.21 10.58 -9.79
CA THR A 120 -3.07 10.64 -10.97
C THR A 120 -2.29 10.41 -12.27
N GLN A 121 -1.07 10.95 -12.38
CA GLN A 121 -0.28 10.85 -13.61
C GLN A 121 0.21 9.41 -13.83
N THR A 122 0.81 8.80 -12.81
CA THR A 122 1.25 7.41 -12.82
C THR A 122 0.08 6.45 -13.01
N ARG A 123 -1.10 6.72 -12.44
CA ARG A 123 -2.31 5.93 -12.69
C ARG A 123 -2.75 5.93 -14.14
N ILE A 124 -2.66 7.07 -14.81
CA ILE A 124 -2.96 7.16 -16.24
C ILE A 124 -1.91 6.37 -17.03
N THR A 125 -0.62 6.52 -16.71
CA THR A 125 0.48 5.79 -17.37
C THR A 125 0.31 4.27 -17.24
N HIS A 126 0.00 3.77 -16.04
CA HIS A 126 -0.19 2.35 -15.76
C HIS A 126 -1.61 1.84 -16.07
N ASN A 127 -2.46 2.64 -16.71
CA ASN A 127 -3.85 2.31 -17.00
C ASN A 127 -4.63 1.77 -15.77
N PHE A 128 -4.37 2.34 -14.59
CA PHE A 128 -4.92 1.91 -13.31
C PHE A 128 -4.67 0.42 -12.97
N GLY A 129 -3.62 -0.18 -13.53
CA GLY A 129 -3.31 -1.61 -13.40
C GLY A 129 -4.16 -2.52 -14.28
N MET A 130 -4.94 -1.96 -15.22
CA MET A 130 -5.74 -2.73 -16.16
C MET A 130 -4.89 -3.13 -17.37
N ALA A 131 -4.47 -4.40 -17.40
CA ALA A 131 -3.62 -4.93 -18.45
C ALA A 131 -4.37 -5.08 -19.79
N ARG A 132 -3.67 -4.76 -20.87
CA ARG A 132 -4.04 -5.01 -22.27
C ARG A 132 -3.49 -6.37 -22.74
N PRO A 133 -3.89 -6.89 -23.91
CA PRO A 133 -3.41 -8.17 -24.42
C PRO A 133 -1.88 -8.29 -24.51
N GLU A 134 -1.18 -7.21 -24.85
CA GLU A 134 0.29 -7.13 -24.85
C GLU A 134 0.90 -7.33 -23.45
N GLY A 135 0.24 -6.89 -22.38
CA GLY A 135 0.70 -7.11 -21.00
C GLY A 135 0.66 -8.59 -20.62
N TYR A 136 -0.40 -9.31 -21.01
CA TYR A 136 -0.47 -10.76 -20.83
C TYR A 136 0.56 -11.52 -21.67
N ARG A 137 0.85 -11.07 -22.90
CA ARG A 137 1.92 -11.65 -23.73
C ARG A 137 3.30 -11.39 -23.13
N LYS A 138 3.54 -10.19 -22.59
CA LYS A 138 4.75 -9.89 -21.81
C LYS A 138 4.87 -10.81 -20.60
N ALA A 139 3.77 -11.03 -19.86
CA ALA A 139 3.74 -11.95 -18.74
C ALA A 139 4.15 -13.37 -19.14
N VAL A 140 3.60 -13.90 -20.24
CA VAL A 140 3.98 -15.22 -20.78
C VAL A 140 5.44 -15.27 -21.20
N ARG A 141 6.00 -14.19 -21.77
CA ARG A 141 7.42 -14.11 -22.15
C ARG A 141 8.38 -14.17 -20.95
N LEU A 142 7.95 -13.68 -19.78
CA LEU A 142 8.79 -13.62 -18.58
C LEU A 142 8.79 -14.92 -17.78
N MET A 143 7.76 -15.75 -17.93
CA MET A 143 7.67 -17.09 -17.31
C MET A 143 8.49 -18.11 -18.09
#